data_AF-A0AAV6YPK9-F1
#
_entry.id   AF-A0AAV6YPK9-F1
#
_cell.length_a   1.000
_cell.length_b   1.000
_cell.length_c   1.000
_cell.angle_alpha   90.00
_cell.angle_beta   90.00
_cell.angle_gamma   90.00
#
_symmetry.space_group_name_H-M   'P 1'
#
loop_
_entity.id
_entity.type
_entity.pdbx_description
1 polymer ?
#
loop_
_entity_poly.entity_id
_entity_poly.type
_entity_poly.pdbx_seq_one_letter_code
_entity_poly.pdbx_strand_id
1 'polypeptide(L)'
;MTVTWSTFNWTPSVVEFNPLPGPPSFNLTAYGSTDLFVDGGPKHRKIFIHRVTLENLKPGQKYVYHCGSSLGWSPQFYFRVLQDGSSWGPRLAVYGDMGNDNAQSLSRLQKETQMEMYDAILHVGKSWDFDVKGTTPLIQPQKSFGLERRSPLWTLVINVIPSPM
;
A
#
# COMPACT_ATOMS: atom_id res chain seq x y z
N MET A 1 11.29 3.92 6.90
CA MET A 1 9.96 3.77 6.26
C MET A 1 10.10 2.74 5.15
N THR A 2 9.17 1.82 4.98
CA THR A 2 9.23 0.80 3.91
C THR A 2 8.05 0.98 2.96
N VAL A 3 8.35 1.17 1.68
CA VAL A 3 7.37 1.26 0.61
C VAL A 3 7.24 -0.12 -0.01
N THR A 4 6.01 -0.62 -0.13
CA THR A 4 5.69 -1.92 -0.72
C THR A 4 4.63 -1.74 -1.79
N TRP A 5 4.79 -2.38 -2.95
CA TRP A 5 3.79 -2.42 -4.01
C TRP A 5 3.91 -3.74 -4.79
N SER A 6 2.99 -3.99 -5.72
CA SER A 6 3.01 -5.17 -6.57
C SER A 6 2.81 -4.85 -8.04
N THR A 7 3.39 -5.70 -8.91
CA THR A 7 3.20 -5.64 -10.37
C THR A 7 2.97 -7.03 -10.94
N PHE A 8 2.37 -7.11 -12.14
CA PHE A 8 2.18 -8.38 -12.85
C PHE A 8 3.38 -8.81 -13.69
N ASN A 9 4.31 -7.89 -13.96
CA ASN A 9 5.54 -8.14 -14.70
C ASN A 9 6.72 -7.69 -13.85
N TRP A 10 7.85 -8.39 -14.00
CA TRP A 10 9.08 -8.02 -13.31
C TRP A 10 9.50 -6.61 -13.71
N THR A 11 9.93 -5.84 -12.72
CA THR A 11 10.50 -4.50 -12.87
C THR A 11 11.52 -4.27 -11.75
N PRO A 12 12.52 -3.39 -11.95
CA PRO A 12 13.30 -2.87 -10.84
C PRO A 12 12.42 -2.27 -9.74
N SER A 13 12.87 -2.38 -8.49
CA SER A 13 12.23 -1.79 -7.31
C SER A 13 12.88 -0.46 -6.96
N VAL A 14 12.32 0.64 -7.44
CA VAL A 14 12.86 1.99 -7.20
C VAL A 14 11.81 2.87 -6.54
N VAL A 15 12.26 3.66 -5.56
CA VAL A 15 11.48 4.76 -4.98
C VAL A 15 12.28 6.04 -5.13
N GLU A 16 11.67 7.08 -5.69
CA GLU A 16 12.21 8.42 -5.64
C GLU A 16 11.38 9.27 -4.68
N PHE A 17 12.03 10.09 -3.88
CA PHE A 17 11.40 10.79 -2.77
C PHE A 17 12.13 12.09 -2.42
N ASN A 18 11.40 13.04 -1.82
CA ASN A 18 11.93 14.33 -1.38
C ASN A 18 11.25 14.77 -0.08
N PRO A 19 11.93 15.53 0.82
CA PRO A 19 11.26 16.23 1.89
C PRO A 19 10.36 17.35 1.34
N LEU A 20 9.30 17.71 2.07
CA LEU A 20 8.41 18.82 1.75
C LEU A 20 8.54 19.98 2.77
N PRO A 21 8.69 21.24 2.32
CA PRO A 21 8.87 21.65 0.92
C PRO A 21 10.21 21.18 0.35
N GLY A 22 10.24 20.92 -0.95
CA GLY A 22 11.39 20.34 -1.64
C GLY A 22 11.53 20.82 -3.07
N PRO A 23 12.56 20.36 -3.81
CA PRO A 23 12.79 20.75 -5.19
C PRO A 23 11.67 20.25 -6.13
N PRO A 24 11.54 20.82 -7.34
CA PRO A 24 10.49 20.45 -8.30
C PRO A 24 10.59 19.00 -8.79
N SER A 25 11.81 18.44 -8.81
CA SER A 25 12.09 17.06 -9.21
C SER A 25 12.65 16.25 -8.05
N PHE A 26 12.41 14.94 -8.07
CA PHE A 26 13.00 14.04 -7.08
C PHE A 26 14.53 14.05 -7.17
N ASN A 27 15.20 14.12 -6.02
CA ASN A 27 16.66 14.09 -5.92
C ASN A 27 17.19 12.96 -5.02
N LEU A 28 16.33 12.31 -4.23
CA LEU A 28 16.68 11.10 -3.49
C LEU A 28 16.06 9.88 -4.18
N THR A 29 16.85 8.82 -4.23
CA THR A 29 16.45 7.54 -4.82
C THR A 29 16.86 6.43 -3.87
N ALA A 30 15.97 5.46 -3.68
CA ALA A 30 16.23 4.24 -2.95
C ALA A 30 15.90 3.03 -3.83
N TYR A 31 16.69 1.97 -3.66
CA TYR A 31 16.53 0.71 -4.34
C TYR A 31 16.14 -0.36 -3.32
N GLY A 32 15.45 -1.40 -3.79
CA GLY A 32 15.08 -2.51 -2.94
C GLY A 32 14.96 -3.82 -3.68
N SER A 33 14.25 -4.76 -3.07
CA SER A 33 14.13 -6.13 -3.55
C SER A 33 12.76 -6.39 -4.18
N THR A 34 12.67 -7.53 -4.86
CA THR A 34 11.45 -8.05 -5.45
C THR A 34 11.34 -9.53 -5.14
N ASP A 35 10.20 -9.95 -4.61
CA ASP A 35 9.86 -11.36 -4.39
C ASP A 35 8.77 -11.78 -5.39
N LEU A 36 8.90 -12.97 -5.97
CA LEU A 36 7.85 -13.55 -6.82
C LEU A 36 6.86 -14.34 -5.95
N PHE A 37 5.60 -13.94 -6.01
CA PHE A 37 4.47 -14.69 -5.49
C PHE A 37 3.67 -15.31 -6.64
N VAL A 38 3.29 -16.58 -6.49
CA VAL A 38 2.41 -17.27 -7.44
C VAL A 38 1.13 -17.61 -6.71
N ASP A 39 -0.01 -17.13 -7.20
CA ASP A 39 -1.29 -17.42 -6.54
C ASP A 39 -1.68 -18.90 -6.64
N GLY A 40 -2.44 -19.37 -5.66
CA GLY A 40 -2.99 -20.73 -5.63
C GLY A 40 -4.22 -20.92 -6.53
N GLY A 41 -4.58 -19.90 -7.31
CA GLY A 41 -5.73 -19.95 -8.21
C GLY A 41 -5.43 -20.80 -9.45
N PRO A 42 -6.46 -21.18 -10.23
CA PRO A 42 -6.29 -22.03 -11.41
C PRO A 42 -5.43 -21.40 -12.51
N LYS A 43 -5.18 -20.09 -12.44
CA LYS A 43 -4.36 -19.35 -13.41
C LYS A 43 -2.89 -19.21 -12.98
N HIS A 44 -2.53 -19.59 -11.75
CA HIS A 44 -1.18 -19.45 -11.20
C HIS A 44 -0.55 -18.09 -11.53
N ARG A 45 -1.28 -17.02 -11.21
CA ARG A 45 -0.86 -15.66 -11.57
C ARG A 45 0.44 -15.33 -10.84
N LYS A 46 1.41 -14.85 -11.61
CA LYS A 46 2.68 -14.33 -11.11
C LYS A 46 2.47 -12.88 -10.68
N ILE A 47 2.83 -12.59 -9.43
CA ILE A 47 2.75 -11.28 -8.81
C ILE A 47 4.12 -10.98 -8.23
N PHE A 48 4.74 -9.89 -8.66
CA PHE A 48 6.02 -9.43 -8.15
C PHE A 48 5.75 -8.45 -7.01
N ILE A 49 6.26 -8.74 -5.81
CA ILE A 49 6.10 -7.93 -4.61
C ILE A 49 7.41 -7.17 -4.38
N HIS A 50 7.33 -5.85 -4.48
CA HIS A 50 8.47 -4.95 -4.35
C HIS A 50 8.56 -4.40 -2.93
N ARG A 51 9.77 -4.34 -2.36
CA ARG A 51 10.03 -3.74 -1.05
C ARG A 51 11.24 -2.84 -1.09
N VAL A 52 11.05 -1.56 -0.77
CA VAL A 52 12.13 -0.56 -0.70
C VAL A 52 12.11 0.13 0.65
N THR A 53 13.26 0.13 1.34
CA THR A 53 13.43 0.82 2.62
C THR A 53 14.05 2.18 2.39
N LEU A 54 13.38 3.22 2.88
CA LEU A 54 13.87 4.60 2.88
C LEU A 54 14.58 4.88 4.19
N GLU A 55 15.86 5.24 4.08
CA GLU A 55 16.78 5.49 5.19
C GLU A 55 17.08 6.98 5.36
N ASN A 56 17.72 7.35 6.47
CA ASN A 56 18.19 8.72 6.76
C ASN A 56 17.07 9.78 6.68
N LEU A 57 15.86 9.40 7.08
CA LEU A 57 14.69 10.26 7.10
C LEU A 57 14.71 11.14 8.35
N LYS A 58 14.37 12.43 8.19
CA LYS A 58 14.30 13.37 9.31
C LYS A 58 13.02 13.14 10.14
N PRO A 59 13.09 12.98 11.47
CA PRO A 59 11.91 12.89 12.33
C PRO A 59 10.96 14.07 12.12
N GLY A 60 9.64 13.82 12.16
CA GLY A 60 8.59 14.83 11.98
C GLY A 60 8.43 15.41 10.57
N GLN A 61 9.37 15.15 9.67
CA GLN A 61 9.40 15.70 8.31
C GLN A 61 8.39 14.98 7.41
N LYS A 62 7.62 15.76 6.65
CA LYS A 62 6.76 15.24 5.57
C LYS A 62 7.60 15.00 4.32
N TYR A 63 7.35 13.89 3.64
CA TYR A 63 7.98 13.51 2.38
C TYR A 63 6.93 13.25 1.31
N VAL A 64 7.30 13.51 0.07
CA VAL A 64 6.59 13.06 -1.14
C VAL A 64 7.41 11.95 -1.78
N TYR A 65 6.77 10.94 -2.35
CA TYR A 65 7.43 9.87 -3.08
C TYR A 65 6.57 9.31 -4.21
N HIS A 66 7.20 8.60 -5.13
CA HIS A 66 6.55 7.68 -6.06
C HIS A 66 7.40 6.41 -6.18
N CYS A 67 6.77 5.29 -6.55
CA CYS A 67 7.45 4.00 -6.67
C CYS A 67 7.25 3.41 -8.07
N GLY A 68 8.21 2.58 -8.49
CA GLY A 68 8.19 1.96 -9.80
C GLY A 68 9.58 1.79 -10.38
N SER A 69 9.72 2.11 -11.67
CA SER A 69 10.98 2.14 -12.39
C SER A 69 10.87 2.97 -13.67
N SER A 70 11.92 2.96 -14.49
CA SER A 70 11.89 3.51 -15.85
C SER A 70 10.82 2.89 -16.76
N LEU A 71 10.24 1.74 -16.40
CA LEU A 71 9.14 1.10 -17.12
C LEU A 71 7.75 1.66 -16.75
N GLY A 72 7.67 2.44 -15.67
CA GLY A 72 6.42 3.03 -15.20
C GLY A 72 6.50 3.46 -13.74
N TRP A 73 5.92 4.62 -13.45
CA TRP A 73 5.88 5.21 -12.12
C TRP A 73 4.45 5.28 -11.59
N SER A 74 4.30 5.15 -10.28
CA SER A 74 3.04 5.41 -9.59
C SER A 74 2.68 6.90 -9.60
N PRO A 75 1.44 7.27 -9.25
CA PRO A 75 1.15 8.61 -8.76
C PRO A 75 2.04 8.98 -7.56
N GLN A 76 2.05 10.27 -7.23
CA GLN A 76 2.74 10.75 -6.03
C GLN A 76 1.92 10.44 -4.77
N PHE A 77 2.62 10.01 -3.73
CA PHE A 77 2.09 9.72 -2.41
C PHE A 77 2.87 10.49 -1.35
N TYR A 78 2.32 10.60 -0.15
CA TYR A 78 2.91 11.38 0.94
C TYR A 78 2.95 10.57 2.23
N PHE A 79 3.98 10.80 3.04
CA PHE A 79 4.03 10.29 4.40
C PHE A 79 4.75 11.29 5.32
N ARG A 80 4.50 11.19 6.62
CA ARG A 80 5.24 11.93 7.64
C ARG A 80 6.05 10.96 8.46
N VAL A 81 7.32 11.28 8.68
CA VAL A 81 8.18 10.50 9.57
C VAL A 81 7.72 10.74 11.00
N LEU A 82 7.63 9.69 11.81
CA LEU A 82 7.32 9.84 13.23
C LEU A 82 8.34 10.76 13.91
N GLN A 83 7.88 11.56 14.86
CA GLN A 83 8.78 12.36 15.68
C GLN A 83 9.63 11.44 16.56
N ASP A 84 10.79 11.91 17.00
CA ASP A 84 11.63 11.22 17.97
C ASP A 84 11.49 11.82 19.38
N GLY A 85 12.02 11.13 20.38
CA GLY A 85 11.96 11.58 21.78
C GLY A 85 10.65 11.25 22.51
N SER A 86 10.59 11.66 23.79
CA SER A 86 9.53 11.31 24.75
C SER A 86 8.57 12.46 25.09
N SER A 87 8.79 13.65 24.52
CA SER A 87 7.97 14.84 24.75
C SER A 87 6.68 14.88 23.94
N TRP A 88 6.40 13.85 23.14
CA TRP A 88 5.23 13.74 22.28
C TRP A 88 4.67 12.31 22.34
N GLY A 89 3.42 12.13 21.91
CA GLY A 89 2.79 10.82 21.78
C GLY A 89 2.09 10.66 20.42
N PRO A 90 2.15 9.48 19.79
CA PRO A 90 1.55 9.25 18.48
C PRO A 90 0.02 9.18 18.55
N ARG A 91 -0.65 9.78 17.57
CA ARG A 91 -2.08 9.63 17.33
C ARG A 91 -2.29 8.38 16.48
N LEU A 92 -2.90 7.37 17.07
CA LEU A 92 -3.09 6.08 16.43
C LEU A 92 -4.56 5.88 16.06
N ALA A 93 -4.81 5.47 14.81
CA ALA A 93 -6.07 4.87 14.44
C ALA A 93 -5.95 3.35 14.53
N VAL A 94 -6.87 2.69 15.23
CA VAL A 94 -6.92 1.23 15.33
C VAL A 94 -8.19 0.75 14.66
N TYR A 95 -8.08 -0.16 13.70
CA TYR A 95 -9.26 -0.70 13.01
C TYR A 95 -9.13 -2.21 12.74
N GLY A 96 -10.24 -2.93 12.89
CA GLY A 96 -10.38 -4.34 12.56
C GLY A 96 -11.13 -4.53 11.23
N ASP A 97 -10.92 -5.70 10.61
CA ASP A 97 -11.69 -6.26 9.50
C ASP A 97 -12.11 -5.24 8.42
N MET A 98 -11.17 -4.86 7.54
CA MET A 98 -11.41 -3.84 6.51
C MET A 98 -12.56 -4.18 5.56
N GLY A 99 -12.84 -5.48 5.34
CA GLY A 99 -13.98 -6.04 4.60
C GLY A 99 -14.26 -5.41 3.22
N ASN A 100 -14.04 -6.13 2.12
CA ASN A 100 -14.24 -5.59 0.78
C ASN A 100 -15.71 -5.19 0.46
N ASP A 101 -16.69 -5.89 1.03
CA ASP A 101 -18.11 -5.73 0.66
C ASP A 101 -18.90 -4.75 1.54
N ASN A 102 -18.30 -4.25 2.63
CA ASN A 102 -18.92 -3.24 3.53
C ASN A 102 -17.83 -2.40 4.24
N ALA A 103 -16.96 -1.76 3.47
CA ALA A 103 -15.80 -1.01 3.96
C ALA A 103 -16.18 0.35 4.60
N GLN A 104 -17.02 0.34 5.64
CA GLN A 104 -17.51 1.56 6.31
C GLN A 104 -16.38 2.41 6.91
N SER A 105 -15.30 1.75 7.34
CA SER A 105 -14.15 2.41 7.95
C SER A 105 -13.19 3.00 6.91
N LEU A 106 -13.18 2.51 5.67
CA LEU A 106 -12.13 2.86 4.70
C LEU A 106 -12.23 4.31 4.22
N SER A 107 -13.41 4.77 3.82
CA SER A 107 -13.62 6.15 3.36
C SER A 107 -13.33 7.17 4.46
N ARG A 108 -13.70 6.84 5.70
CA ARG A 108 -13.41 7.64 6.88
C ARG A 108 -11.91 7.70 7.16
N LEU A 109 -11.22 6.56 7.18
CA LEU A 109 -9.77 6.49 7.40
C LEU A 109 -9.02 7.28 6.33
N GLN A 110 -9.42 7.16 5.05
CA GLN A 110 -8.83 7.95 3.96
C GLN A 110 -8.96 9.45 4.21
N LYS A 111 -10.17 9.93 4.53
CA LYS A 111 -10.43 11.35 4.79
C LYS A 111 -9.64 11.85 6.00
N GLU A 112 -9.65 11.12 7.11
CA GLU A 112 -8.97 11.52 8.35
C GLU A 112 -7.44 11.49 8.20
N THR A 113 -6.89 10.57 7.42
CA THR A 113 -5.46 10.55 7.07
C THR A 113 -5.08 11.73 6.18
N GLN A 114 -5.92 12.11 5.21
CA GLN A 114 -5.68 13.30 4.38
C GLN A 114 -5.70 14.59 5.22
N MET A 115 -6.50 14.63 6.28
CA MET A 115 -6.52 15.72 7.26
C MET A 115 -5.38 15.63 8.29
N GLU A 116 -4.43 14.71 8.12
CA GLU A 116 -3.30 14.47 9.04
C GLU A 116 -3.75 14.24 10.50
N MET A 117 -4.88 13.54 10.71
CA MET A 117 -5.40 13.26 12.06
C MET A 117 -4.63 12.18 12.81
N TYR A 118 -3.95 11.29 12.08
CA TYR A 118 -3.23 10.13 12.63
C TYR A 118 -1.78 10.10 12.17
N ASP A 119 -0.90 9.64 13.06
CA ASP A 119 0.53 9.47 12.79
C ASP A 119 0.85 8.02 12.36
N ALA A 120 0.03 7.05 12.78
CA ALA A 120 0.05 5.69 12.28
C ALA A 120 -1.34 5.04 12.38
N ILE A 121 -1.55 4.01 11.56
CA ILE A 121 -2.77 3.22 11.58
C ILE A 121 -2.39 1.76 11.87
N LEU A 122 -2.99 1.19 12.91
CA LEU A 122 -2.83 -0.20 13.29
C LEU A 122 -4.03 -1.01 12.79
N HIS A 123 -3.76 -1.92 11.85
CA HIS A 123 -4.75 -2.91 11.45
C HIS A 123 -4.72 -4.12 12.38
N VAL A 124 -5.81 -4.35 13.12
CA VAL A 124 -5.95 -5.47 14.07
C VAL A 124 -6.93 -6.56 13.59
N GLY A 125 -7.19 -6.62 12.28
CA GLY A 125 -8.15 -7.56 11.68
C GLY A 125 -7.49 -8.74 10.99
N LYS A 126 -8.26 -9.82 10.80
CA LYS A 126 -7.86 -10.89 9.89
C LYS A 126 -8.44 -10.60 8.51
N SER A 127 -7.61 -10.68 7.47
CA SER A 127 -8.15 -10.82 6.12
C SER A 127 -8.82 -12.20 6.04
N TRP A 128 -10.12 -12.25 5.76
CA TRP A 128 -10.87 -13.49 5.59
C TRP A 128 -10.54 -14.23 4.27
N ASP A 129 -9.50 -13.82 3.55
CA ASP A 129 -9.15 -14.34 2.22
C ASP A 129 -8.11 -15.49 2.24
N PHE A 130 -7.73 -15.99 3.42
CA PHE A 130 -6.78 -17.11 3.53
C PHE A 130 -7.21 -18.14 4.59
N ASP A 131 -8.17 -18.98 4.25
CA ASP A 131 -8.34 -20.30 4.89
C ASP A 131 -7.83 -21.37 3.92
N VAL A 132 -6.53 -21.68 3.96
CA VAL A 132 -6.03 -22.95 3.40
C VAL A 132 -6.31 -24.02 4.44
N LYS A 133 -7.56 -24.46 4.53
CA LYS A 133 -7.87 -25.74 5.15
C LYS A 133 -7.74 -26.81 4.10
N GLY A 134 -6.81 -27.73 4.35
CA GLY A 134 -6.77 -29.00 3.66
C GLY A 134 -8.15 -29.67 3.73
N THR A 135 -8.42 -30.46 2.69
CA THR A 135 -9.67 -31.17 2.33
C THR A 135 -10.73 -30.32 1.60
N THR A 136 -10.77 -30.52 0.27
CA THR A 136 -11.90 -30.26 -0.65
C THR A 136 -13.19 -30.90 -0.12
N PRO A 137 -14.42 -30.40 -0.41
CA PRO A 137 -14.86 -30.11 -1.78
C PRO A 137 -15.99 -29.05 -1.99
N LEU A 138 -16.22 -28.71 -3.27
CA LEU A 138 -17.41 -28.06 -3.86
C LEU A 138 -17.78 -26.63 -3.41
N ILE A 139 -17.48 -25.65 -4.26
CA ILE A 139 -18.35 -24.47 -4.44
C ILE A 139 -18.78 -24.43 -5.91
N GLN A 140 -20.10 -24.49 -6.10
CA GLN A 140 -20.81 -24.44 -7.38
C GLN A 140 -20.70 -23.06 -8.04
N PRO A 141 -20.86 -22.98 -9.38
CA PRO A 141 -20.67 -21.76 -10.13
C PRO A 141 -21.85 -20.83 -9.92
N GLN A 142 -21.66 -19.70 -9.22
CA GLN A 142 -22.61 -18.61 -9.33
C GLN A 142 -22.32 -17.74 -10.55
N LYS A 143 -23.40 -17.61 -11.32
CA LYS A 143 -23.51 -17.10 -12.68
C LYS A 143 -22.89 -15.71 -12.86
N SER A 144 -22.22 -15.57 -13.99
CA SER A 144 -21.87 -14.32 -14.64
C SER A 144 -23.05 -13.34 -14.68
N PHE A 145 -22.83 -12.14 -14.17
CA PHE A 145 -23.40 -10.93 -14.76
C PHE A 145 -22.23 -10.11 -15.29
N GLY A 146 -22.20 -9.90 -16.60
CA GLY A 146 -21.14 -9.18 -17.28
C GLY A 146 -21.23 -7.68 -17.03
N LEU A 147 -20.11 -7.09 -16.64
CA LEU A 147 -19.64 -5.86 -17.27
C LEU A 147 -18.14 -6.03 -17.55
N GLU A 148 -17.80 -5.82 -18.81
CA GLU A 148 -16.46 -5.92 -19.37
C GLU A 148 -15.45 -5.02 -18.64
N ARG A 149 -14.21 -5.52 -18.53
CA ARG A 149 -12.96 -4.77 -18.29
C ARG A 149 -12.97 -3.83 -17.08
N ARG A 150 -12.51 -4.34 -15.93
CA ARG A 150 -11.54 -3.67 -15.05
C ARG A 150 -11.16 -4.61 -13.90
N SER A 151 -9.85 -4.87 -13.80
CA SER A 151 -9.07 -5.17 -12.57
C SER A 151 -9.67 -6.09 -11.48
N PRO A 152 -8.98 -7.19 -11.13
CA PRO A 152 -9.20 -7.83 -9.84
C PRO A 152 -7.95 -7.81 -8.95
N LEU A 153 -8.16 -7.20 -7.78
CA LEU A 153 -7.64 -7.57 -6.45
C LEU A 153 -6.45 -6.78 -5.90
N TRP A 154 -6.71 -6.31 -4.68
CA TRP A 154 -6.09 -5.22 -3.94
C TRP A 154 -4.87 -5.69 -3.15
N THR A 155 -3.77 -4.94 -3.19
CA THR A 155 -2.80 -4.91 -2.10
C THR A 155 -3.09 -3.68 -1.25
N LEU A 156 -3.45 -3.90 0.01
CA LEU A 156 -3.57 -2.85 1.00
C LEU A 156 -2.17 -2.30 1.32
N VAL A 157 -1.78 -1.22 0.65
CA VAL A 157 -0.70 -0.35 1.09
C VAL A 157 -1.35 0.71 1.98
N ILE A 158 -1.24 0.57 3.30
CA ILE A 158 -1.49 1.70 4.18
C ILE A 158 -0.27 2.62 4.07
N ASN A 159 -0.29 3.53 3.09
CA ASN A 159 0.27 4.87 3.19
C ASN A 159 -0.28 5.73 2.03
N VAL A 160 -1.29 6.53 2.40
CA VAL A 160 -1.83 7.78 1.81
C VAL A 160 -1.84 7.91 0.27
N ILE A 161 -3.04 7.76 -0.29
CA ILE A 161 -3.44 7.94 -1.71
C ILE A 161 -3.44 9.45 -2.11
N PRO A 162 -3.24 9.80 -3.41
CA PRO A 162 -2.85 11.14 -3.88
C PRO A 162 -3.91 12.23 -3.63
N SER A 163 -3.47 13.49 -3.58
CA SER A 163 -4.36 14.66 -3.56
C SER A 163 -5.13 14.77 -4.87
N PRO A 164 -6.44 15.11 -4.86
CA PRO A 164 -7.11 15.55 -6.07
C PRO A 164 -6.53 16.90 -6.52
N MET A 165 -6.37 17.08 -7.83
CA MET A 165 -6.36 18.40 -8.47
C MET A 165 -7.79 18.93 -8.56
#